data_AF-A4BKM8-F1
#
_entry.id   AF-A4BKM8-F1
#
_cell.length_a   1.000
_cell.length_b   1.000
_cell.length_c   1.000
_cell.angle_alpha   90.00
_cell.angle_beta   90.00
_cell.angle_gamma   90.00
#
_symmetry.space_group_name_H-M   'P 1'
#
loop_
_entity.id
_entity.type
_entity.pdbx_description
1 polymer ?
#
loop_
_entity_poly.entity_id
_entity_poly.type
_entity_poly.pdbx_seq_one_letter_code
_entity_poly.pdbx_strand_id
1 'polypeptide(L)' 'MEKTSLSFTQKIQARWHQGTQVCIGLDPFPERFPEHVSSILEFNRAIIDSTADLACCYKPQFAHYAAVGAEDQLKQTIA' A
#
# COMPACT_ATOMS: atom_id res chain seq x y z
N MET A 1 -5.70 -30.70 7.27
CA MET A 1 -6.15 -29.49 7.98
C MET A 1 -6.28 -28.38 6.96
N GLU A 2 -7.51 -28.01 6.63
CA GLU A 2 -7.81 -26.91 5.73
C GLU A 2 -7.47 -25.59 6.44
N LYS A 3 -6.52 -24.81 5.89
CA LYS A 3 -6.18 -23.49 6.43
C LYS A 3 -7.27 -22.51 6.00
N THR A 4 -8.22 -22.22 6.87
CA THR A 4 -9.23 -21.20 6.62
C THR A 4 -8.54 -19.83 6.49
N SER A 5 -8.57 -19.23 5.30
CA SER A 5 -8.07 -17.86 5.09
C SER A 5 -8.95 -16.87 5.85
N LEU A 6 -8.33 -15.97 6.61
CA LEU A 6 -9.04 -14.85 7.25
C LEU A 6 -9.68 -13.96 6.18
N SER A 7 -10.91 -13.51 6.44
CA SER A 7 -11.55 -12.45 5.66
C SER A 7 -10.80 -11.13 5.83
N PHE A 8 -11.03 -10.16 4.93
CA PHE A 8 -10.42 -8.83 5.03
C PHE A 8 -10.71 -8.18 6.38
N THR A 9 -11.96 -8.19 6.83
CA THR A 9 -12.36 -7.62 8.12
C THR A 9 -11.67 -8.30 9.30
N GLN A 10 -11.50 -9.63 9.25
CA GLN A 10 -10.78 -10.35 10.30
C GLN A 10 -9.29 -9.97 10.36
N LYS A 11 -8.65 -9.75 9.19
CA LYS A 11 -7.26 -9.26 9.14
C LYS A 11 -7.14 -7.86 9.75
N ILE A 12 -8.07 -6.96 9.44
CA ILE A 12 -8.12 -5.60 10.02
C ILE A 12 -8.33 -5.66 11.54
N GLN A 13 -9.30 -6.45 12.02
CA GLN A 13 -9.54 -6.61 13.46
C GLN A 13 -8.31 -7.12 14.19
N ALA A 14 -7.59 -8.10 13.62
CA ALA A 14 -6.34 -8.60 14.21
C ALA A 14 -5.28 -7.50 14.33
N ARG A 15 -5.14 -6.63 13.33
CA ARG A 15 -4.22 -5.48 13.35
C ARG A 15 -4.63 -4.41 14.36
N TRP A 16 -5.93 -4.15 14.52
CA TRP A 16 -6.45 -3.26 15.58
C TRP A 16 -6.15 -3.78 16.97
N HIS A 17 -6.34 -5.07 17.21
CA HIS A 17 -6.01 -5.69 18.51
C HIS A 17 -4.51 -5.65 18.84
N GLN A 18 -3.65 -5.50 17.83
CA GLN A 18 -2.21 -5.27 18.00
C GLN A 18 -1.85 -3.79 18.20
N GLY A 19 -2.83 -2.89 18.24
CA GLY A 19 -2.62 -1.46 18.48
C GLY A 19 -2.39 -0.61 17.23
N THR A 20 -2.38 -1.21 16.03
CA THR A 20 -2.25 -0.44 14.77
C THR A 20 -3.62 0.04 14.31
N GLN A 21 -3.80 1.34 14.10
CA GLN A 21 -5.09 1.93 13.70
C GLN A 21 -5.00 2.77 12.42
N VAL A 22 -3.78 3.00 11.91
CA VAL A 22 -3.54 3.91 10.79
C VAL A 22 -3.80 3.22 9.45
N CYS A 23 -4.56 3.88 8.58
CA CYS A 23 -4.65 3.53 7.16
C CYS A 23 -3.76 4.48 6.37
N ILE A 24 -2.75 3.96 5.69
CA ILE A 24 -1.77 4.77 4.94
C ILE A 24 -2.18 4.82 3.46
N GLY A 25 -2.28 6.03 2.92
CA GLY A 25 -2.54 6.24 1.49
C GLY A 25 -1.31 5.94 0.64
N LEU A 26 -1.52 5.35 -0.54
CA LEU A 26 -0.49 5.16 -1.57
C LEU A 26 -0.95 5.93 -2.81
N ASP A 27 -0.78 7.25 -2.77
CA ASP A 27 -1.41 8.21 -3.67
C ASP A 27 -0.29 9.02 -4.38
N PRO A 28 0.46 8.40 -5.32
CA PRO A 28 1.71 8.95 -5.85
C PRO A 28 1.50 10.19 -6.75
N PHE A 29 2.45 11.12 -6.66
CA PHE A 29 2.61 12.25 -7.57
C PHE A 29 4.06 12.25 -8.07
N PRO A 30 4.37 11.59 -9.21
CA PRO A 30 5.75 11.42 -9.68
C PRO A 30 6.54 12.72 -9.82
N GLU A 31 5.87 13.83 -10.12
CA GLU A 31 6.46 15.17 -10.21
C GLU A 31 6.98 15.70 -8.85
N ARG A 32 6.63 15.05 -7.74
CA ARG A 32 7.09 15.37 -6.38
C ARG A 32 8.11 14.37 -5.86
N PHE A 33 8.51 13.38 -6.65
CA PHE A 33 9.48 12.37 -6.24
C PHE A 33 10.88 12.98 -6.15
N PRO A 34 11.74 12.45 -5.26
CA PRO A 34 13.18 12.74 -5.32
C PRO A 34 13.77 12.35 -6.68
N GLU A 35 14.77 13.08 -7.17
CA GLU A 35 15.34 12.89 -8.53
C GLU A 35 15.81 11.46 -8.83
N HIS A 36 16.22 10.70 -7.80
CA HIS A 36 16.71 9.34 -7.95
C HIS A 36 15.60 8.28 -8.00
N VAL A 37 14.34 8.65 -7.76
CA VAL A 37 13.19 7.73 -7.74
C VAL A 37 12.41 7.90 -9.04
N SER A 38 12.47 6.89 -9.92
CA SER A 38 11.80 6.92 -11.23
C SER A 38 10.58 5.99 -11.31
N SER A 39 10.29 5.23 -10.25
CA SER A 39 9.21 4.23 -10.23
C SER A 39 8.23 4.48 -9.10
N ILE A 40 6.93 4.45 -9.42
CA ILE A 40 5.85 4.44 -8.43
C ILE A 40 5.92 3.19 -7.57
N LEU A 41 6.27 2.04 -8.15
CA LEU A 41 6.43 0.80 -7.40
C LEU A 41 7.53 0.92 -6.35
N GLU A 42 8.71 1.45 -6.73
CA GLU A 42 9.81 1.69 -5.80
C GLU A 42 9.40 2.67 -4.70
N PHE A 43 8.74 3.77 -5.07
CA PHE A 43 8.24 4.77 -4.12
C PHE A 43 7.25 4.15 -3.11
N ASN A 44 6.26 3.41 -3.60
CA ASN A 44 5.28 2.73 -2.76
C ASN A 44 5.94 1.70 -1.84
N ARG A 45 6.90 0.92 -2.36
CA ARG A 45 7.63 -0.08 -1.58
C ARG A 45 8.41 0.57 -0.43
N ALA A 46 9.10 1.68 -0.70
CA ALA A 46 9.82 2.41 0.33
C ALA A 46 8.89 2.90 1.46
N ILE A 47 7.69 3.39 1.11
CA ILE A 47 6.66 3.75 2.10
C ILE A 47 6.25 2.52 2.90
N ILE A 48 5.84 1.44 2.22
CA ILE A 48 5.33 0.22 2.87
C ILE A 48 6.38 -0.36 3.83
N ASP A 49 7.63 -0.52 3.38
CA ASP A 49 8.72 -1.09 4.16
C ASP A 49 9.02 -0.23 5.40
N SER A 50 8.92 1.09 5.28
CA SER A 50 9.18 2.03 6.38
C SER A 50 8.02 2.19 7.35
N THR A 51 6.81 1.74 7.01
CA THR A 51 5.60 1.97 7.81
C THR A 51 4.80 0.71 8.18
N ALA A 52 5.29 -0.48 7.82
CA ALA A 52 4.57 -1.74 8.01
C ALA A 52 4.26 -2.06 9.49
N ASP A 53 5.10 -1.61 10.41
CA ASP A 53 4.88 -1.74 11.87
C ASP A 53 3.77 -0.80 12.38
N LEU A 54 3.56 0.34 11.71
CA LEU A 54 2.56 1.35 12.08
C LEU A 54 1.20 1.16 11.39
N ALA A 55 1.19 0.63 10.17
CA ALA A 55 0.02 0.60 9.30
C ALA A 55 -0.93 -0.57 9.59
N CYS A 56 -2.20 -0.30 9.89
CA CYS A 56 -3.25 -1.33 9.90
C CYS A 56 -3.51 -1.83 8.48
N CYS A 57 -3.58 -0.91 7.51
CA CYS A 57 -3.75 -1.21 6.10
C CYS A 57 -3.20 -0.09 5.20
N TYR A 58 -3.09 -0.40 3.91
CA TYR A 58 -2.73 0.55 2.86
C TYR A 58 -3.92 0.77 1.93
N LYS A 59 -4.10 2.00 1.47
CA LYS A 59 -5.19 2.42 0.57
C LYS A 59 -4.59 3.11 -0.66
N PRO A 60 -4.25 2.36 -1.73
CA PRO A 60 -3.88 2.97 -3.00
C PRO A 60 -5.08 3.67 -3.62
N GLN A 61 -4.88 4.89 -4.13
CA GLN A 61 -5.89 5.62 -4.88
C GLN A 61 -5.66 5.48 -6.39
N PHE A 62 -6.54 4.70 -7.04
CA PHE A 62 -6.45 4.34 -8.46
C PHE A 62 -6.20 5.52 -9.41
N ALA A 63 -6.84 6.66 -9.18
CA ALA A 63 -6.75 7.83 -10.06
C ALA A 63 -5.30 8.34 -10.25
N HIS A 64 -4.44 8.24 -9.23
CA HIS A 64 -3.03 8.66 -9.33
C HIS A 64 -2.22 7.79 -10.28
N TYR A 65 -2.54 6.49 -10.36
CA TYR A 65 -1.86 5.55 -11.23
C TYR A 65 -2.37 5.70 -12.67
N ALA A 66 -3.69 5.78 -12.84
CA ALA A 66 -4.31 5.92 -14.15
C ALA A 66 -3.95 7.24 -14.85
N ALA A 67 -3.75 8.33 -14.09
CA ALA A 67 -3.35 9.62 -14.63
C ALA A 67 -2.00 9.60 -15.39
N VAL A 68 -1.15 8.62 -15.11
CA VAL A 68 0.19 8.48 -15.71
C VAL A 68 0.41 7.11 -16.38
N GLY A 69 -0.67 6.33 -16.60
CA GLY A 69 -0.59 5.01 -17.24
C GLY A 69 0.21 3.97 -16.45
N ALA A 70 0.18 4.03 -15.12
CA ALA A 70 0.96 3.19 -14.21
C ALA A 70 0.13 2.10 -13.50
N GLU A 71 -0.96 1.65 -14.09
CA GLU A 71 -1.83 0.60 -13.54
C GLU A 71 -1.09 -0.72 -13.30
N ASP A 72 -0.08 -1.04 -14.13
CA ASP A 72 0.77 -2.21 -13.91
C ASP A 72 1.63 -2.09 -12.65
N GLN A 73 2.04 -0.87 -12.27
CA GLN A 73 2.77 -0.63 -11.03
C GLN A 73 1.82 -0.68 -9.82
N LEU A 74 0.56 -0.23 -9.97
CA LEU A 74 -0.47 -0.46 -8.95
C LEU A 74 -0.69 -1.95 -8.72
N LYS A 75 -0.86 -2.73 -9.80
CA LYS A 75 -1.07 -4.18 -9.72
C LYS A 75 0.08 -4.87 -9.00
N GLN A 76 1.32 -4.50 -9.30
CA GLN A 76 2.51 -5.00 -8.61
C GLN A 76 2.58 -4.58 -7.13
N THR A 77 1.99 -3.44 -6.76
CA THR A 77 1.96 -2.97 -5.36
C THR A 77 0.97 -3.78 -4.50
N ILE A 78 -0.14 -4.26 -5.07
CA ILE A 78 -1.25 -4.87 -4.32
C ILE A 78 -1.34 -6.40 -4.42
N ALA A 79 -0.53 -7.01 -5.29
CA ALA A 79 -0.50 -8.47 -5.52
C ALA A 79 0.34 -9.18 -4.47
#